data_AF-A0A1D2A234-F1
#
_entry.id   AF-A0A1D2A234-F1
#
_cell.length_a   1.000
_cell.length_b   1.000
_cell.length_c   1.000
_cell.angle_alpha   90.00
_cell.angle_beta   90.00
_cell.angle_gamma   90.00
#
_symmetry.space_group_name_H-M   'P 1'
#
loop_
_entity.id
_entity.type
_entity.pdbx_description
1 polymer ?
#
loop_
_entity_poly.entity_id
_entity_poly.type
_entity_poly.pdbx_seq_one_letter_code
_entity_poly.pdbx_strand_id
1 'polypeptide(L)'
;MIDDGELDWKVIAIRADDPKADSVNDIEDVEREFPGELQKVYEWFRDYKIPDGKPANAFGFDNKAQNRAFALDVIEETHRFWLDLVSGKRENTEDLSLF
;
A
#
# COMPACT_ATOMS: atom_id res chain seq x y z
N MET A 1 -5.29 -2.76 -2.62
CA MET A 1 -6.65 -3.00 -2.10
C MET A 1 -7.62 -2.33 -3.06
N ILE A 2 -8.82 -2.86 -3.22
CA ILE A 2 -9.91 -2.17 -3.91
C ILE A 2 -10.84 -1.66 -2.81
N ASP A 3 -10.79 -0.36 -2.57
CA ASP A 3 -11.52 0.29 -1.48
C ASP A 3 -12.66 1.13 -2.04
N ASP A 4 -13.91 0.75 -1.75
CA ASP A 4 -15.10 1.43 -2.26
C ASP A 4 -15.07 1.68 -3.81
N GLY A 5 -14.42 0.79 -4.56
CA GLY A 5 -14.28 0.85 -6.02
C GLY A 5 -12.99 1.50 -6.54
N GLU A 6 -12.15 2.02 -5.64
CA GLU A 6 -10.91 2.71 -5.98
C GLU A 6 -9.67 1.83 -5.72
N LEU A 7 -8.61 2.07 -6.51
CA LEU A 7 -7.32 1.43 -6.28
C LEU A 7 -6.61 2.13 -5.11
N ASP A 8 -6.48 1.42 -4.01
CA ASP A 8 -5.85 1.91 -2.79
C ASP A 8 -4.64 1.03 -2.45
N TRP A 9 -3.44 1.50 -2.80
CA TRP A 9 -2.18 0.79 -2.56
C TRP A 9 -1.80 0.85 -1.08
N LYS A 10 -1.36 -0.30 -0.54
CA LYS A 10 -0.81 -0.41 0.82
C LYS A 10 0.66 -0.80 0.72
N VAL A 11 1.55 0.14 1.02
CA VAL A 11 3.00 -0.12 1.06
C VAL A 11 3.35 -0.80 2.38
N ILE A 12 4.03 -1.95 2.32
CA ILE A 12 4.63 -2.59 3.48
C ILE A 12 6.04 -2.03 3.64
N ALA A 13 6.33 -1.48 4.83
CA ALA A 13 7.62 -0.87 5.15
C ALA A 13 8.03 -1.22 6.57
N ILE A 14 9.34 -1.28 6.80
CA ILE A 14 9.95 -1.41 8.12
C ILE A 14 10.72 -0.12 8.43
N ARG A 15 10.78 0.27 9.71
CA ARG A 15 11.60 1.40 10.12
C ARG A 15 13.08 1.07 9.92
N ALA A 16 13.85 2.04 9.42
CA ALA A 16 15.28 1.86 9.17
C ALA A 16 16.11 1.61 10.45
N ASP A 17 15.58 1.95 11.63
CA ASP A 17 16.21 1.72 12.93
C ASP A 17 15.65 0.50 13.68
N ASP A 18 14.78 -0.29 13.03
CA ASP A 18 14.33 -1.56 13.59
C ASP A 18 15.48 -2.58 13.62
N PRO A 19 15.69 -3.34 14.71
CA PRO A 19 16.73 -4.37 14.79
C PRO A 19 16.68 -5.43 13.69
N LYS A 20 15.53 -5.60 13.02
CA LYS A 20 15.34 -6.54 11.90
C LYS A 20 15.41 -5.88 10.52
N ALA A 21 15.62 -4.56 10.42
CA ALA A 21 15.63 -3.84 9.14
C ALA A 21 16.60 -4.46 8.13
N ASP A 22 17.82 -4.80 8.57
CA ASP A 22 18.83 -5.41 7.70
C ASP A 22 18.45 -6.82 7.20
N SER A 23 17.53 -7.51 7.90
CA SER A 23 17.05 -8.85 7.56
C SER A 23 15.83 -8.84 6.62
N VAL A 24 15.26 -7.67 6.31
CA VAL A 24 14.00 -7.51 5.57
C VAL A 24 14.21 -6.62 4.36
N ASN A 25 14.54 -7.23 3.23
CA ASN A 25 14.92 -6.55 2.00
C ASN A 25 13.92 -6.76 0.84
N ASP A 26 13.11 -7.82 0.91
CA ASP A 26 11.99 -8.07 -0.01
C ASP A 26 10.78 -8.70 0.70
N ILE A 27 9.67 -8.87 -0.01
CA ILE A 27 8.38 -9.26 0.58
C ILE A 27 8.42 -10.65 1.24
N GLU A 28 9.21 -11.57 0.71
CA GLU A 28 9.39 -12.92 1.26
C GLU A 28 10.09 -12.90 2.62
N ASP A 29 10.95 -11.90 2.86
CA ASP A 29 11.65 -11.73 4.13
C ASP A 29 10.68 -11.35 5.25
N VAL A 30 9.57 -10.68 4.92
CA VAL A 30 8.55 -10.31 5.91
C VAL A 30 7.94 -11.56 6.53
N GLU A 31 7.60 -12.58 5.74
CA GLU A 31 7.05 -13.83 6.29
C GLU A 31 8.10 -14.64 7.07
N ARG A 32 9.39 -14.54 6.69
CA ARG A 32 10.48 -15.19 7.43
C ARG A 32 10.72 -14.55 8.79
N GLU A 33 10.81 -13.22 8.83
CA GLU A 33 11.16 -12.47 10.04
C GLU A 33 9.94 -12.14 10.91
N PHE A 34 8.74 -12.10 10.32
CA PHE A 34 7.46 -11.78 10.94
C PHE A 34 6.35 -12.75 10.47
N PRO A 35 6.44 -14.04 10.84
CA PRO A 35 5.53 -15.07 10.34
C PRO A 35 4.05 -14.75 10.66
N GLY A 36 3.22 -14.81 9.61
CA GLY A 36 1.79 -14.54 9.66
C GLY A 36 1.39 -13.06 9.68
N GLU A 37 2.34 -12.12 9.66
CA GLU A 37 2.01 -10.70 9.76
C GLU A 37 1.33 -10.18 8.49
N LEU A 38 1.77 -10.63 7.30
CA LEU A 38 1.13 -10.29 6.03
C LEU A 38 -0.34 -10.76 5.99
N GLN A 39 -0.62 -11.95 6.54
CA GLN A 39 -1.97 -12.47 6.63
C GLN A 39 -2.85 -11.61 7.55
N LYS A 40 -2.33 -11.19 8.72
CA LYS A 40 -3.08 -10.29 9.62
C LYS A 40 -3.37 -8.95 8.98
N VAL A 41 -2.41 -8.36 8.26
CA VAL A 41 -2.60 -7.10 7.53
C VAL A 41 -3.68 -7.26 6.46
N TYR A 42 -3.64 -8.35 5.69
CA TYR A 42 -4.66 -8.67 4.70
C TYR A 42 -6.06 -8.79 5.34
N GLU A 43 -6.20 -9.57 6.41
CA GLU A 43 -7.47 -9.78 7.11
C GLU A 43 -8.02 -8.47 7.69
N TRP A 44 -7.15 -7.64 8.26
CA TRP A 44 -7.54 -6.34 8.79
C TRP A 44 -8.12 -5.46 7.68
N PHE A 45 -7.39 -5.28 6.58
CA PHE A 45 -7.86 -4.44 5.47
C PHE A 45 -9.08 -5.02 4.73
N ARG A 46 -9.25 -6.34 4.74
CA ARG A 46 -10.44 -7.01 4.22
C ARG A 46 -11.67 -6.67 5.07
N ASP A 47 -11.55 -6.74 6.40
CA ASP A 47 -12.72 -6.77 7.28
C ASP A 47 -13.00 -5.46 8.03
N TYR A 48 -12.08 -4.49 8.06
CA TYR A 48 -12.19 -3.34 8.97
C TYR A 48 -13.45 -2.48 8.79
N LYS A 49 -14.07 -2.48 7.61
CA LYS A 49 -15.32 -1.75 7.33
C LYS A 49 -16.60 -2.57 7.57
N ILE A 50 -16.49 -3.86 7.88
CA ILE A 50 -17.66 -4.72 8.17
C ILE A 50 -18.47 -4.21 9.36
N PRO A 51 -17.86 -3.77 10.47
CA PRO A 51 -18.61 -3.18 11.59
C PRO A 51 -19.43 -1.94 11.22
N ASP A 52 -19.01 -1.22 10.17
CA ASP A 52 -19.72 -0.04 9.64
C ASP A 52 -20.85 -0.42 8.64
N GLY A 53 -21.13 -1.72 8.48
CA GLY A 53 -22.15 -2.24 7.56
C GLY A 53 -21.73 -2.30 6.10
N LYS A 54 -20.45 -2.09 5.80
CA LYS A 54 -19.89 -2.21 4.44
C LYS A 54 -19.46 -3.66 4.15
N PRO A 55 -19.40 -4.07 2.87
CA PRO A 55 -18.85 -5.38 2.50
C PRO A 55 -17.35 -5.47 2.80
N ALA A 56 -16.83 -6.69 2.82
CA ALA A 56 -15.40 -6.92 2.92
C ALA A 56 -14.68 -6.40 1.66
N ASN A 57 -13.51 -5.77 1.83
CA ASN A 57 -12.72 -5.24 0.72
C ASN A 57 -12.12 -6.35 -0.14
N ALA A 58 -11.95 -6.07 -1.43
CA ALA A 58 -11.30 -6.96 -2.39
C ALA A 58 -9.84 -6.55 -2.63
N PHE A 59 -9.04 -7.47 -3.19
CA PHE A 59 -7.65 -7.21 -3.57
C PHE A 59 -7.38 -7.77 -4.98
N GLY A 60 -6.49 -7.10 -5.71
CA GLY A 60 -5.90 -7.67 -6.93
C GLY A 60 -4.81 -8.69 -6.63
N PHE A 61 -4.14 -9.16 -7.69
CA PHE A 61 -2.95 -10.03 -7.59
C PHE A 61 -3.14 -11.28 -6.72
N ASP A 62 -4.30 -11.94 -6.82
CA ASP A 62 -4.65 -13.12 -6.01
C ASP A 62 -4.45 -12.93 -4.51
N ASN A 63 -4.72 -11.72 -4.02
CA ASN A 63 -4.58 -11.32 -2.61
C ASN A 63 -3.13 -11.38 -2.09
N LYS A 64 -2.13 -11.35 -2.96
CA LYS A 64 -0.70 -11.41 -2.58
C LYS A 64 -0.06 -10.04 -2.58
N ALA A 65 0.72 -9.77 -1.53
CA ALA A 65 1.63 -8.63 -1.52
C ALA A 65 2.68 -8.80 -2.63
N GLN A 66 2.99 -7.69 -3.31
CA GLN A 66 3.99 -7.65 -4.37
C GLN A 66 5.38 -7.34 -3.78
N ASN A 67 6.42 -7.69 -4.53
CA ASN A 67 7.81 -7.50 -4.13
C ASN A 67 8.21 -6.02 -4.08
N ARG A 68 9.41 -5.76 -3.55
CA ARG A 68 9.99 -4.41 -3.43
C ARG A 68 10.10 -3.69 -4.76
N ALA A 69 10.48 -4.39 -5.84
CA ALA A 69 10.62 -3.77 -7.16
C ALA A 69 9.28 -3.20 -7.65
N PHE A 70 8.21 -3.98 -7.58
CA PHE A 70 6.86 -3.52 -7.93
C PHE A 70 6.41 -2.35 -7.04
N ALA A 71 6.67 -2.42 -5.73
CA ALA A 71 6.34 -1.35 -4.81
C ALA A 71 7.05 -0.03 -5.17
N LEU A 72 8.33 -0.09 -5.54
CA LEU A 72 9.10 1.07 -5.99
C LEU A 72 8.55 1.65 -7.29
N ASP A 73 8.13 0.83 -8.25
CA ASP A 73 7.52 1.30 -9.50
C ASP A 73 6.22 2.07 -9.24
N VAL A 74 5.37 1.58 -8.34
CA VAL A 74 4.13 2.27 -7.93
C VAL A 74 4.41 3.56 -7.17
N ILE A 75 5.40 3.57 -6.27
CA ILE A 75 5.81 4.79 -5.55
C ILE A 75 6.32 5.84 -6.53
N GLU A 76 7.17 5.44 -7.48
CA GLU A 76 7.70 6.34 -8.50
C GLU A 76 6.59 6.88 -9.42
N GLU A 77 5.64 6.03 -9.83
CA GLU A 77 4.48 6.46 -10.60
C GLU A 77 3.64 7.50 -9.86
N THR A 78 3.26 7.20 -8.61
CA THR A 78 2.43 8.11 -7.79
C THR A 78 3.18 9.39 -7.42
N HIS A 79 4.51 9.33 -7.26
CA HIS A 79 5.36 10.51 -7.10
C HIS A 79 5.35 11.41 -8.34
N ARG A 80 5.39 10.84 -9.56
CA ARG A 80 5.24 11.61 -10.79
C ARG A 80 3.87 12.29 -10.90
N PHE A 81 2.79 11.61 -10.51
CA PHE A 81 1.46 12.23 -10.47
C PHE A 81 1.41 13.40 -9.49
N TRP A 82 2.04 13.24 -8.33
CA TRP A 82 2.18 14.33 -7.37
C TRP A 82 3.01 15.49 -7.93
N LEU A 83 4.15 15.23 -8.58
CA LEU A 83 4.98 16.27 -9.23
C LEU A 83 4.20 17.05 -10.29
N ASP A 84 3.45 16.36 -11.14
CA ASP A 84 2.61 16.98 -12.16
C ASP A 84 1.50 17.84 -11.52
N LEU A 85 0.93 17.39 -10.41
CA LEU A 85 -0.06 18.15 -9.63
C LEU A 85 0.54 19.41 -8.99
N VAL A 86 1.64 19.29 -8.24
CA VAL A 86 2.23 20.44 -7.52
C VAL A 86 2.91 21.45 -8.45
N SER A 87 3.36 21.02 -9.63
CA SER A 87 3.91 21.92 -10.66
C SER A 87 2.84 22.64 -11.47
N GLY A 88 1.56 22.25 -11.34
CA GLY A 88 0.45 22.77 -12.13
C GLY A 88 0.36 22.21 -13.55
N LYS A 89 1.19 21.21 -13.91
CA LYS A 89 1.10 20.50 -15.19
C LYS A 89 -0.20 19.71 -15.31
N ARG A 90 -0.72 19.19 -14.19
CA ARG A 90 -2.08 18.66 -14.03
C ARG A 90 -2.90 19.70 -13.26
N GLU A 91 -4.06 20.08 -13.80
CA GLU A 91 -5.02 20.90 -13.05
C GLU A 91 -5.56 20.15 -11.83
N ASN A 92 -5.78 20.86 -10.73
CA ASN A 92 -6.36 20.29 -9.52
C ASN A 92 -7.89 20.41 -9.52
N THR A 93 -8.56 19.74 -10.46
CA THR A 93 -10.03 19.81 -10.63
C THR A 93 -10.81 19.07 -9.56
N GLU A 94 -10.13 18.32 -8.70
CA GLU A 94 -10.72 17.47 -7.65
C GLU A 94 -10.35 17.97 -6.25
N ASP A 95 -9.81 19.19 -6.14
CA ASP A 95 -9.40 19.81 -4.88
C ASP A 95 -8.52 18.91 -4.00
N LEU A 96 -7.61 18.16 -4.62
CA LEU A 96 -6.65 17.31 -3.92
C LEU A 96 -5.78 18.16 -2.98
N SER A 97 -5.54 17.66 -1.77
CA SER A 97 -4.69 18.37 -0.81
C SER A 97 -3.25 18.48 -1.32
N LEU A 98 -2.67 19.68 -1.24
CA LEU A 98 -1.28 19.97 -1.64
C LEU A 98 -0.35 20.19 -0.44
N PHE A 99 -0.91 20.39 0.77
CA PHE A 99 -0.18 20.74 2.00
C PHE A 99 -0.89 20.21 3.24
#